data_AF-A0A820R2J5-F1
#
_entry.id   AF-A0A820R2J5-F1
#
_cell.length_a   1.000
_cell.length_b   1.000
_cell.length_c   1.000
_cell.angle_alpha   90.00
_cell.angle_beta   90.00
_cell.angle_gamma   90.00
#
_symmetry.space_group_name_H-M   'P 1'
#
loop_
_entity.id
_entity.type
_entity.pdbx_description
1 polymer ?
#
loop_
_entity_poly.entity_id
_entity_poly.type
_entity_poly.pdbx_seq_one_letter_code
_entity_poly.pdbx_strand_id
1 'polypeptide(L)'
;MNSVIQDPSTQRLHWISTPNNILIIRKPGPTTLKEFQTLIGKLLRRHLNVYIESSDQEYLSVDNNSDLKKYAEQFIVFNQGSIL
;
A
#
# COMPACT_ATOMS: atom_id res chain seq x y z
N MET A 1 -3.48 -40.92 -0.50
CA MET A 1 -3.24 -39.75 -1.37
C MET A 1 -1.96 -39.11 -0.90
N ASN A 2 -0.91 -39.12 -1.73
CA ASN A 2 0.39 -38.54 -1.39
C ASN A 2 0.31 -37.02 -1.55
N SER A 3 0.51 -36.26 -0.49
CA SER A 3 0.72 -34.81 -0.59
C SER A 3 2.09 -34.58 -1.22
N VAL A 4 2.13 -34.10 -2.46
CA VAL A 4 3.37 -33.58 -3.05
C VAL A 4 3.73 -32.30 -2.29
N ILE A 5 4.73 -32.40 -1.42
CA ILE A 5 5.29 -31.22 -0.75
C ILE A 5 5.98 -30.40 -1.82
N GLN A 6 5.53 -29.17 -2.03
CA GLN A 6 6.16 -28.29 -3.01
C GLN A 6 7.52 -27.80 -2.50
N ASP A 7 8.52 -27.76 -3.38
CA ASP A 7 9.84 -27.25 -3.05
C ASP A 7 9.78 -25.72 -2.84
N PRO A 8 10.12 -25.22 -1.63
CA PRO A 8 10.12 -23.78 -1.34
C PRO A 8 11.01 -22.96 -2.29
N SER A 9 12.09 -23.53 -2.81
CA SER A 9 13.02 -22.84 -3.72
C SER A 9 12.43 -22.61 -5.12
N THR A 10 11.40 -23.39 -5.48
CA THR A 10 10.76 -23.35 -6.80
C THR A 10 9.53 -22.44 -6.86
N GLN A 11 9.11 -21.89 -5.71
CA GLN A 11 7.89 -21.09 -5.62
C GLN A 11 7.98 -19.81 -6.47
N ARG A 12 6.90 -19.49 -7.18
CA ARG A 12 6.74 -18.26 -7.97
C ARG A 12 5.36 -17.66 -7.74
N LEU A 13 5.31 -16.34 -7.75
CA LEU A 13 4.06 -15.60 -7.57
C LEU A 13 3.38 -15.40 -8.93
N HIS A 14 2.10 -15.77 -9.01
CA HIS A 14 1.28 -15.63 -10.21
C HIS A 14 -0.04 -14.96 -9.84
N TRP A 15 -0.38 -13.88 -10.56
CA TRP A 15 -1.67 -13.22 -10.43
C TRP A 15 -2.66 -13.82 -11.42
N ILE A 16 -3.80 -14.30 -10.93
CA ILE A 16 -4.91 -14.77 -11.80
C ILE A 16 -5.58 -13.56 -12.48
N SER A 17 -5.57 -12.41 -11.81
CA SER A 17 -6.07 -11.13 -12.30
C SER A 17 -5.12 -10.01 -11.88
N THR A 18 -5.04 -8.94 -12.67
CA THR A 18 -4.21 -7.77 -12.33
C THR A 18 -4.51 -7.26 -10.92
N PRO A 19 -3.50 -7.10 -10.04
CA PRO A 19 -3.73 -6.61 -8.69
C PRO A 19 -4.03 -5.11 -8.70
N ASN A 20 -5.18 -4.73 -8.17
CA ASN A 20 -5.61 -3.34 -8.07
C ASN A 20 -5.56 -2.76 -6.65
N ASN A 21 -5.52 -3.62 -5.62
CA ASN A 21 -5.57 -3.22 -4.21
C ASN A 21 -4.20 -3.42 -3.57
N ILE A 22 -3.62 -2.35 -3.04
CA ILE A 22 -2.29 -2.34 -2.44
C ILE A 22 -2.36 -1.79 -1.03
N LEU A 23 -2.06 -2.62 -0.03
CA LEU A 23 -1.83 -2.19 1.36
C LEU A 23 -0.35 -1.84 1.54
N ILE A 24 -0.08 -0.64 2.06
CA ILE A 24 1.28 -0.19 2.34
C ILE A 24 1.43 -0.02 3.85
N ILE A 25 2.33 -0.82 4.42
CA ILE A 25 2.72 -0.74 5.83
C ILE A 25 4.18 -0.27 5.87
N ARG A 26 4.46 0.73 6.69
CA ARG A 26 5.82 1.24 6.88
C ARG A 26 6.23 1.12 8.34
N LYS A 27 7.56 1.09 8.57
CA LYS A 27 8.10 1.29 9.92
C LYS A 27 7.77 2.73 10.39
N PRO A 28 7.17 2.92 11.57
CA PRO A 28 6.91 4.24 12.12
C PRO A 28 8.21 5.06 12.26
N GLY A 29 8.10 6.37 12.07
CA GLY A 29 9.21 7.32 12.17
C GLY A 29 9.45 8.13 10.89
N PRO A 30 10.32 9.15 10.96
CA PRO A 30 10.51 10.10 9.85
C PRO A 30 11.33 9.51 8.69
N THR A 31 12.14 8.49 8.95
CA THR A 31 13.12 7.97 7.97
C THR A 31 12.50 7.24 6.79
N THR A 32 11.26 6.79 6.90
CA THR A 32 10.53 6.07 5.83
C THR A 32 9.49 6.94 5.15
N LEU A 33 9.24 8.15 5.67
CA LEU A 33 8.08 8.97 5.27
C LEU A 33 8.19 9.43 3.81
N LYS A 34 9.38 9.88 3.39
CA LYS A 34 9.61 10.39 2.02
C LYS A 34 9.44 9.29 0.98
N GLU A 35 10.00 8.11 1.24
CA GLU A 35 9.90 6.93 0.37
C GLU A 35 8.45 6.45 0.31
N PHE A 36 7.74 6.45 1.44
CA PHE A 36 6.32 6.11 1.54
C PHE A 36 5.46 7.04 0.68
N GLN A 37 5.59 8.35 0.85
CA GLN A 37 4.89 9.36 0.04
C GLN A 37 5.20 9.20 -1.46
N THR A 38 6.47 8.95 -1.80
CA THR A 38 6.91 8.76 -3.19
C THR A 38 6.29 7.50 -3.80
N LEU A 39 6.23 6.39 -3.07
CA LEU A 39 5.64 5.14 -3.52
C LEU A 39 4.14 5.31 -3.74
N ILE A 40 3.43 5.89 -2.76
CA ILE A 40 2.01 6.18 -2.84
C ILE A 40 1.67 6.99 -4.09
N GLY A 41 2.39 8.09 -4.32
CA GLY A 41 2.17 8.93 -5.49
C GLY A 41 2.40 8.19 -6.82
N LYS A 42 3.28 7.20 -6.87
CA LYS A 42 3.49 6.37 -8.08
C LYS A 42 2.35 5.39 -8.31
N LEU A 43 1.82 4.79 -7.25
CA LEU A 43 0.73 3.81 -7.33
C LEU A 43 -0.59 4.48 -7.72
N LEU A 44 -0.88 5.65 -7.15
CA LEU A 44 -2.08 6.43 -7.48
C LEU A 44 -2.08 6.92 -8.93
N ARG A 45 -0.93 7.36 -9.45
CA ARG A 45 -0.78 7.71 -10.89
C ARG A 45 -1.03 6.53 -11.83
N ARG A 46 -1.00 5.29 -11.32
CA ARG A 46 -1.35 4.07 -12.05
C ARG A 46 -2.80 3.63 -11.81
N HIS A 47 -3.61 4.46 -11.16
CA HIS A 47 -5.01 4.19 -10.83
C HIS A 47 -5.21 2.93 -9.97
N LEU A 48 -4.26 2.66 -9.07
CA LEU A 48 -4.37 1.58 -8.08
C LEU A 48 -5.07 2.09 -6.81
N ASN A 49 -5.83 1.20 -6.16
CA ASN A 49 -6.43 1.45 -4.85
C ASN A 49 -5.36 1.28 -3.79
N VAL A 50 -5.05 2.36 -3.06
CA VAL A 50 -3.99 2.37 -2.05
C VAL A 50 -4.62 2.45 -0.66
N TYR A 51 -4.28 1.45 0.16
CA TYR A 51 -4.71 1.33 1.54
C TYR A 51 -3.53 1.66 2.46
N ILE A 52 -3.78 2.47 3.48
CA ILE A 52 -2.79 2.90 4.47
C ILE A 52 -3.38 2.78 5.88
N GLU A 53 -2.51 2.64 6.87
CA GLU A 53 -2.91 2.70 8.28
C GLU A 53 -3.42 4.10 8.64
N SER A 54 -4.40 4.17 9.54
CA SER A 54 -4.99 5.44 10.01
C SER A 54 -3.95 6.42 10.58
N SER A 55 -2.95 5.90 11.29
CA SER A 55 -1.85 6.70 11.85
C SER A 55 -0.97 7.35 10.77
N ASP A 56 -1.01 6.85 9.54
CA ASP A 56 -0.27 7.40 8.40
C ASP A 56 -1.03 8.48 7.63
N GLN A 57 -2.34 8.58 7.84
CA GLN A 57 -3.19 9.59 7.19
C GLN A 57 -2.74 11.02 7.54
N GLU A 58 -2.42 11.26 8.81
CA GLU A 58 -1.96 12.58 9.28
C GLU A 58 -0.68 13.02 8.54
N TYR A 59 0.27 12.12 8.33
CA TYR A 59 1.53 12.45 7.66
C TYR A 59 1.38 12.75 6.15
N LEU A 60 0.31 12.25 5.52
CA LEU A 60 -0.01 12.56 4.13
C LEU A 60 -0.76 13.90 3.98
N SER A 61 -1.44 14.33 5.04
CA SER A 61 -2.18 15.60 5.06
C SER A 61 -1.30 16.83 5.32
N VAL A 62 -0.20 16.65 6.06
CA VAL A 62 0.68 17.73 6.55
C VAL A 62 1.65 18.24 5.49
N ASP A 63 1.94 17.45 4.46
CA ASP A 63 2.93 17.83 3.46
C ASP A 63 2.31 18.72 2.36
N ASN A 64 3.00 19.81 2.00
CA ASN A 64 2.61 20.74 0.94
C ASN A 64 2.81 20.16 -0.48
N ASN A 65 2.99 18.84 -0.58
CA ASN A 65 3.10 18.14 -1.84
C ASN A 65 1.74 18.16 -2.56
N SER A 66 1.56 19.18 -3.39
CA SER A 66 0.32 19.45 -4.14
C SER A 66 -0.19 18.25 -4.95
N ASP A 67 0.70 17.33 -5.31
CA ASP A 67 0.33 16.11 -6.02
C ASP A 67 -0.41 15.11 -5.13
N LEU A 68 0.02 14.89 -3.88
CA LEU A 68 -0.64 13.94 -2.98
C LEU A 68 -1.95 14.50 -2.44
N LYS A 69 -2.06 15.82 -2.26
CA LYS A 69 -3.32 16.49 -1.89
C LYS A 69 -4.46 16.18 -2.86
N LYS A 70 -4.17 16.04 -4.17
CA LYS A 70 -5.17 15.67 -5.19
C LYS A 70 -5.72 14.25 -5.02
N TYR A 71 -5.02 13.40 -4.28
CA TYR A 71 -5.39 12.02 -4.02
C TYR A 71 -5.75 11.78 -2.55
N ALA A 72 -5.85 12.85 -1.73
CA ALA A 72 -6.16 12.75 -0.31
C ALA A 72 -7.50 12.05 -0.04
N GLU A 73 -8.46 12.21 -0.96
CA GLU A 73 -9.78 11.58 -0.90
C GLU A 73 -9.78 10.15 -1.46
N GLN A 74 -8.69 9.70 -2.10
CA GLN A 74 -8.57 8.36 -2.69
C GLN A 74 -7.90 7.35 -1.77
N PHE A 75 -7.43 7.78 -0.59
CA PHE A 75 -6.89 6.87 0.41
C PHE A 75 -8.02 6.09 1.07
N ILE A 76 -7.90 4.77 1.09
CA ILE A 76 -8.78 3.93 1.90
C ILE A 76 -8.05 3.64 3.21
N VAL A 77 -8.59 4.19 4.29
CA VAL A 77 -8.00 4.06 5.62
C VAL A 77 -8.31 2.68 6.17
N PHE A 78 -7.26 1.94 6.51
CA PHE A 78 -7.36 0.62 7.15
C PHE A 78 -7.27 0.80 8.67
N ASN A 79 -8.28 0.31 9.40
CA ASN A 79 -8.32 0.37 10.87
C ASN A 79 -8.27 -1.04 11.44
N GLN A 80 -7.16 -1.38 12.12
CA GLN A 80 -7.00 -2.57 12.98
C GLN A 80 -7.80 -3.81 12.55
N GLY A 81 -7.60 -4.29 11.32
CA GLY A 81 -8.21 -5.53 10.83
C GLY A 81 -9.59 -5.41 10.16
N SER A 82 -10.08 -4.19 9.90
CA SER A 82 -11.29 -3.96 9.10
C SER A 82 -11.11 -2.83 8.09
N ILE A 83 -11.62 -3.06 6.87
CA ILE A 83 -11.77 -2.05 5.83
C ILE A 83 -13.15 -1.41 6.06
N LEU A 84 -13.20 -0.10 6.29
CA LEU A 84 -14.45 0.67 6.36
C LEU A 84 -14.95 1.06 4.96
#